data_AF-A0A841UK15-F1
#
_entry.id   AF-A0A841UK15-F1
#
_cell.length_a   1.000
_cell.length_b   1.000
_cell.length_c   1.000
_cell.angle_alpha   90.00
_cell.angle_beta   90.00
_cell.angle_gamma   90.00
#
_symmetry.space_group_name_H-M   'P 1'
#
loop_
_entity.id
_entity.type
_entity.pdbx_description
1 polymer ?
#
loop_
_entity_poly.entity_id
_entity_poly.type
_entity_poly.pdbx_seq_one_letter_code
_entity_poly.pdbx_strand_id
1 'polypeptide(L)'
;MTMPPNFSGLTMPWPRIVSAIFAIAFALGIIIVGGWYFTLGIGVIVFLGQLEYFRLVRAKGIEPAAKTTLVVSQLLLLTATMAAPLTDAMFPLAGALICFYLLFQPKMATIADISTSILGLFYGGYLPSYWIRLRVGFSPESSPVAMASNLPLMGYWPESWMEPKLFPAALTVTFLAFGCIWAADIGAYIMGKWLGKTSLSLISPKKTVEGSFFGILGSIAVAELGAWYLDWPYWQLTGLILGLLIGIVSLLGDLTESMMKRDAGVKDSGQLIPGHGGILDRTDSYVFTAPLVYYFVTLLLPLLR
;
A
#
# COMPACT_ATOMS: atom_id res chain seq x y z
N MET A 1 -44.00 -3.48 30.21
CA MET A 1 -43.49 -2.34 29.43
C MET A 1 -42.08 -2.64 29.00
N THR A 2 -41.91 -3.07 27.75
CA THR A 2 -40.61 -3.28 27.11
C THR A 2 -40.01 -1.91 26.80
N MET A 3 -38.78 -1.65 27.25
CA MET A 3 -38.06 -0.43 26.89
C MET A 3 -37.83 -0.41 25.36
N PRO A 4 -37.94 0.75 24.70
CA PRO A 4 -37.58 0.86 23.30
C PRO A 4 -36.07 0.63 23.10
N PRO A 5 -35.64 0.06 21.95
CA PRO A 5 -34.23 -0.10 21.64
C PRO A 5 -33.55 1.27 21.54
N ASN A 6 -32.44 1.41 22.25
CA ASN A 6 -31.64 2.63 22.31
C ASN A 6 -30.83 2.78 21.00
N PHE A 7 -31.33 3.57 20.05
CA PHE A 7 -30.68 3.87 18.76
C PHE A 7 -29.55 4.92 18.84
N SER A 8 -29.00 5.18 20.03
CA SER A 8 -27.95 6.20 20.22
C SER A 8 -26.54 5.79 19.75
N GLY A 9 -26.36 4.55 19.27
CA GLY A 9 -25.05 4.02 18.84
C GLY A 9 -24.72 4.16 17.33
N LEU A 10 -25.58 4.80 16.53
CA LEU A 10 -25.50 4.75 15.06
C LEU A 10 -25.05 6.04 14.36
N THR A 11 -24.76 7.11 15.09
CA THR A 11 -24.19 8.32 14.46
C THR A 11 -22.67 8.21 14.48
N MET A 12 -22.06 7.95 13.32
CA MET A 12 -20.63 8.17 13.19
C MET A 12 -20.36 9.65 13.45
N PRO A 13 -19.43 10.00 14.37
CA PRO A 13 -19.18 11.40 14.67
C PRO A 13 -18.69 12.10 13.40
N TRP A 14 -19.37 13.20 13.03
CA TRP A 14 -19.14 14.00 11.82
C TRP A 14 -17.66 14.26 11.48
N PRO A 15 -16.77 14.51 12.46
CA PRO A 15 -15.32 14.64 12.19
C PRO A 15 -14.67 13.44 11.50
N ARG A 16 -15.16 12.21 11.72
CA ARG A 16 -14.65 11.00 11.06
C ARG A 16 -15.05 10.97 9.59
N ILE A 17 -16.30 11.29 9.27
CA ILE A 17 -16.76 11.28 7.87
C ILE A 17 -15.98 12.32 7.06
N VAL A 18 -15.80 13.52 7.62
CA VAL A 18 -15.05 14.60 6.97
C VAL A 18 -13.58 14.22 6.75
N SER A 19 -12.92 13.63 7.74
CA SER A 19 -11.52 13.20 7.57
C SER A 19 -11.36 12.06 6.57
N ALA A 20 -12.32 11.13 6.49
CA ALA A 20 -12.35 10.08 5.48
C ALA A 20 -12.45 10.65 4.07
N ILE A 21 -13.38 11.59 3.85
CA ILE A 21 -13.58 12.23 2.55
C ILE A 21 -12.31 12.97 2.12
N PHE A 22 -11.69 13.73 3.03
CA PHE A 22 -10.46 14.44 2.74
C PHE A 22 -9.31 13.48 2.39
N ALA A 23 -9.15 12.39 3.15
CA ALA A 23 -8.11 11.39 2.89
C ALA A 23 -8.30 10.70 1.53
N ILE A 24 -9.54 10.33 1.19
CA ILE A 24 -9.87 9.72 -0.11
C ILE A 24 -9.62 10.73 -1.25
N ALA A 25 -10.09 11.97 -1.11
CA ALA A 25 -9.88 13.01 -2.11
C ALA A 25 -8.39 13.32 -2.31
N PHE A 26 -7.61 13.36 -1.22
CA PHE A 26 -6.17 13.52 -1.26
C PHE A 26 -5.49 12.34 -1.96
N ALA A 27 -5.82 11.10 -1.58
CA ALA A 27 -5.25 9.88 -2.18
C ALA A 27 -5.56 9.80 -3.68
N LEU A 28 -6.82 10.02 -4.08
CA LEU A 28 -7.22 10.08 -5.47
C LEU A 28 -6.50 11.21 -6.21
N GLY A 29 -6.40 12.39 -5.60
CA GLY A 29 -5.71 13.55 -6.17
C GLY A 29 -4.24 13.27 -6.47
N ILE A 30 -3.47 12.72 -5.51
CA ILE A 30 -2.07 12.36 -5.75
C ILE A 30 -1.94 11.25 -6.79
N ILE A 31 -2.88 10.29 -6.83
CA ILE A 31 -2.92 9.28 -7.88
C ILE A 31 -3.18 9.93 -9.23
N ILE A 32 -4.12 10.86 -9.38
CA ILE A 32 -4.37 11.51 -10.68
C ILE A 32 -3.13 12.29 -11.13
N VAL A 33 -2.62 13.15 -10.24
CA VAL A 33 -1.56 14.10 -10.59
C VAL A 33 -0.22 13.43 -10.89
N GLY A 34 0.16 12.34 -10.21
CA GLY A 34 1.39 11.63 -10.55
C GLY A 34 2.69 12.41 -10.30
N GLY A 35 3.76 12.00 -10.99
CA GLY A 35 5.07 12.67 -10.94
C GLY A 35 5.64 12.80 -9.52
N TRP A 36 6.27 13.94 -9.26
CA TRP A 36 6.80 14.23 -7.93
C TRP A 36 5.71 14.46 -6.89
N TYR A 37 4.48 14.85 -7.28
CA TYR A 37 3.37 14.98 -6.32
C TYR A 37 2.99 13.63 -5.73
N PHE A 38 2.93 12.59 -6.57
CA PHE A 38 2.71 11.22 -6.11
C PHE A 38 3.86 10.73 -5.23
N THR A 39 5.11 11.00 -5.64
CA THR A 39 6.32 10.66 -4.88
C THR A 39 6.32 11.27 -3.49
N LEU A 40 6.04 12.58 -3.39
CA LEU A 40 5.97 13.30 -2.12
C LEU A 40 4.79 12.80 -1.26
N GLY A 41 3.63 12.53 -1.89
CA GLY A 41 2.48 11.96 -1.21
C GLY A 41 2.78 10.60 -0.59
N ILE A 42 3.34 9.67 -1.37
CA ILE A 42 3.81 8.37 -0.87
C ILE A 42 4.92 8.55 0.17
N GLY A 43 5.84 9.49 -0.03
CA GLY A 43 6.90 9.82 0.93
C GLY A 43 6.37 10.21 2.31
N VAL A 44 5.36 11.08 2.35
CA VAL A 44 4.67 11.47 3.59
C VAL A 44 3.97 10.26 4.22
N ILE A 45 3.23 9.48 3.44
CA ILE A 45 2.51 8.30 3.96
C ILE A 45 3.50 7.27 4.53
N VAL A 46 4.58 6.97 3.82
CA VAL A 46 5.66 6.09 4.27
C VAL A 46 6.31 6.62 5.54
N PHE A 47 6.64 7.90 5.60
CA PHE A 47 7.26 8.51 6.77
C PHE A 47 6.38 8.35 8.02
N LEU A 48 5.09 8.67 7.90
CA LEU A 48 4.13 8.55 9.00
C LEU A 48 3.90 7.09 9.40
N GLY A 49 3.74 6.19 8.43
CA GLY A 49 3.58 4.75 8.68
C GLY A 49 4.81 4.14 9.36
N GLN A 50 6.02 4.53 8.95
CA GLN A 50 7.26 4.09 9.61
C GLN A 50 7.39 4.65 11.04
N LEU A 51 6.93 5.88 11.30
CA LEU A 51 6.89 6.41 12.68
C LEU A 51 5.99 5.57 13.58
N GLU A 52 4.84 5.14 13.09
CA GLU A 52 3.92 4.25 13.82
C GLU A 52 4.52 2.85 14.00
N TYR A 53 5.09 2.27 12.95
CA TYR A 53 5.83 1.02 13.03
C TYR A 53 6.93 1.06 14.10
N PHE A 54 7.77 2.10 14.12
CA PHE A 54 8.83 2.21 15.13
C PHE A 54 8.31 2.48 16.54
N ARG A 55 7.11 3.04 16.70
CA ARG A 55 6.44 3.11 18.00
C ARG A 55 6.00 1.73 18.47
N LEU A 56 5.46 0.89 17.58
CA LEU A 56 5.12 -0.51 17.89
C LEU A 56 6.35 -1.30 18.34
N VAL A 57 7.45 -1.16 17.61
CA VAL A 57 8.73 -1.82 17.94
C VAL A 57 9.25 -1.35 19.31
N ARG A 58 9.22 -0.05 19.58
CA ARG A 58 9.66 0.51 20.88
C ARG A 58 8.75 0.09 22.04
N ALA A 59 7.46 -0.14 21.80
CA ALA A 59 6.56 -0.67 22.82
C ALA A 59 6.99 -2.05 23.35
N LYS A 60 7.79 -2.79 22.56
CA LYS A 60 8.41 -4.07 22.96
C LYS A 60 9.75 -3.91 23.68
N GLY A 61 10.20 -2.68 23.93
CA GLY A 61 11.52 -2.42 24.52
C GLY A 61 12.69 -2.59 23.54
N ILE A 62 12.43 -2.68 22.24
CA ILE A 62 13.45 -2.76 21.19
C ILE A 62 13.85 -1.31 20.80
N GLU A 63 15.14 -1.05 20.59
CA GLU A 63 15.70 0.25 20.26
C GLU A 63 16.22 0.27 18.80
N PRO A 64 15.33 0.27 17.79
CA PRO A 64 15.73 0.24 16.37
C PRO A 64 16.42 1.53 15.96
N ALA A 65 17.20 1.48 14.87
CA ALA A 65 17.83 2.60 14.19
C ALA A 65 16.82 3.50 13.44
N ALA A 66 15.69 3.82 14.08
CA ALA A 66 14.51 4.43 13.45
C ALA A 66 14.83 5.70 12.65
N LYS A 67 15.64 6.63 13.20
CA LYS A 67 15.99 7.88 12.50
C LYS A 67 16.75 7.60 11.21
N THR A 68 17.76 6.73 11.29
CA THR A 68 18.57 6.31 10.15
C THR A 68 17.71 5.63 9.11
N THR A 69 16.86 4.67 9.52
CA THR A 69 15.93 3.98 8.63
C THR A 69 14.97 4.93 7.93
N LEU A 70 14.37 5.89 8.66
CA LEU A 70 13.48 6.90 8.06
C LEU A 70 14.18 7.71 6.96
N VAL A 71 15.42 8.18 7.22
CA VAL A 71 16.18 8.95 6.24
C VAL A 71 16.51 8.13 5.00
N VAL A 72 17.06 6.93 5.16
CA VAL A 72 17.42 6.09 4.01
C VAL A 72 16.20 5.60 3.26
N SER A 73 15.06 5.37 3.92
CA SER A 73 13.80 5.06 3.25
C SER A 73 13.32 6.22 2.38
N GLN A 74 13.40 7.47 2.85
CA GLN A 74 13.04 8.62 2.02
C GLN A 74 13.99 8.78 0.82
N LEU A 75 15.30 8.63 1.03
CA LEU A 75 16.28 8.63 -0.07
C LEU A 75 15.97 7.53 -1.10
N LEU A 76 15.60 6.33 -0.64
CA LEU A 76 15.20 5.23 -1.51
C LEU A 76 13.97 5.58 -2.36
N LEU A 77 12.96 6.25 -1.80
CA LEU A 77 11.79 6.73 -2.55
C LEU A 77 12.15 7.81 -3.58
N LEU A 78 13.08 8.72 -3.24
CA LEU A 78 13.58 9.71 -4.18
C LEU A 78 14.33 9.05 -5.35
N THR A 79 15.16 8.04 -5.06
CA THR A 79 15.83 7.26 -6.12
C THR A 79 14.86 6.50 -7.00
N ALA A 80 13.72 6.04 -6.46
CA ALA A 80 12.67 5.39 -7.24
C ALA A 80 12.09 6.31 -8.33
N THR A 81 12.12 7.62 -8.09
CA THR A 81 11.64 8.64 -9.04
C THR A 81 12.71 9.01 -10.06
N MET A 82 13.95 9.19 -9.61
CA MET A 82 15.05 9.67 -10.45
C MET A 82 15.69 8.58 -11.29
N ALA A 83 15.80 7.36 -10.74
CA ALA A 83 16.47 6.23 -11.35
C ALA A 83 15.96 4.91 -10.76
N ALA A 84 14.82 4.43 -11.28
CA ALA A 84 14.20 3.17 -10.83
C ALA A 84 15.18 1.97 -10.77
N PRO A 85 16.09 1.75 -11.76
CA PRO A 85 17.05 0.63 -11.69
C PRO A 85 18.05 0.72 -10.53
N LEU A 86 18.42 1.93 -10.11
CA LEU A 86 19.36 2.13 -8.99
C LEU A 86 18.70 1.88 -7.64
N THR A 87 17.37 1.89 -7.57
CA THR A 87 16.64 1.76 -6.30
C THR A 87 16.81 0.37 -5.69
N ASP A 88 16.99 -0.68 -6.51
CA ASP A 88 17.28 -2.03 -6.02
C ASP A 88 18.68 -2.14 -5.40
N ALA A 89 19.65 -1.36 -5.91
CA ALA A 89 20.97 -1.25 -5.31
C ALA A 89 20.97 -0.41 -4.02
N MET A 90 20.04 0.54 -3.87
CA MET A 90 19.90 1.35 -2.65
C MET A 90 19.47 0.52 -1.43
N PHE A 91 18.69 -0.55 -1.62
CA PHE A 91 18.23 -1.39 -0.50
C PHE A 91 19.38 -2.04 0.30
N PRO A 92 20.31 -2.80 -0.31
CA PRO A 92 21.43 -3.38 0.44
C PRO A 92 22.38 -2.31 0.98
N LEU A 93 22.57 -1.18 0.28
CA LEU A 93 23.40 -0.07 0.77
C LEU A 93 22.79 0.60 2.00
N ALA A 94 21.48 0.85 1.99
CA ALA A 94 20.74 1.37 3.13
C ALA A 94 20.76 0.40 4.31
N GLY A 95 20.60 -0.90 4.05
CA GLY A 95 20.72 -1.95 5.08
C GLY A 95 22.12 -1.99 5.70
N ALA A 96 23.17 -1.93 4.89
CA ALA A 96 24.56 -1.87 5.37
C ALA A 96 24.81 -0.62 6.21
N LEU A 97 24.28 0.55 5.81
CA LEU A 97 24.39 1.79 6.56
C LEU A 97 23.66 1.72 7.91
N ILE A 98 22.48 1.10 7.97
CA ILE A 98 21.75 0.85 9.21
C ILE A 98 22.57 -0.04 10.16
N CYS A 99 23.11 -1.15 9.65
CA CYS A 99 23.95 -2.05 10.44
C CYS A 99 25.21 -1.34 10.95
N PHE A 100 25.88 -0.59 10.08
CA PHE A 100 27.05 0.20 10.42
C PHE A 100 26.73 1.22 11.53
N TYR A 101 25.63 1.97 11.39
CA TYR A 101 25.19 2.94 12.40
C TYR A 101 24.93 2.29 13.78
N LEU A 102 24.35 1.08 13.80
CA LEU A 102 24.08 0.34 15.03
C LEU A 102 25.35 -0.13 15.75
N LEU A 103 26.46 -0.37 15.03
CA LEU A 103 27.75 -0.75 15.63
C LEU A 103 28.37 0.36 16.49
N PHE A 104 28.08 1.62 16.18
CA PHE A 104 28.62 2.78 16.91
C PHE A 104 27.67 3.34 17.97
N GLN A 105 26.57 2.63 18.28
CA GLN A 105 25.69 3.05 19.36
C GLN A 105 26.33 2.81 20.74
N PRO A 106 26.07 3.68 21.74
CA PRO A 106 26.60 3.50 23.10
C PRO A 106 26.15 2.20 23.77
N LYS A 107 25.02 1.64 23.34
CA LYS A 107 24.51 0.34 23.78
C LYS A 107 24.78 -0.70 22.70
N MET A 108 25.16 -1.90 23.13
CA MET A 108 25.31 -3.06 22.24
C MET A 108 23.98 -3.32 21.52
N ALA A 109 23.98 -3.14 20.20
CA ALA A 109 22.82 -3.43 19.38
C ALA A 109 22.49 -4.92 19.41
N THR A 110 21.21 -5.24 19.56
CA THR A 110 20.71 -6.61 19.57
C THR A 110 20.31 -7.07 18.17
N ILE A 111 20.16 -8.38 18.00
CA ILE A 111 19.60 -8.96 16.76
C ILE A 111 18.21 -8.39 16.49
N ALA A 112 17.42 -8.11 17.54
CA ALA A 112 16.09 -7.53 17.41
C ALA A 112 16.14 -6.09 16.87
N ASP A 113 17.10 -5.27 17.31
CA ASP A 113 17.28 -3.90 16.83
C ASP A 113 17.63 -3.88 15.34
N ILE A 114 18.54 -4.75 14.90
CA ILE A 114 18.91 -4.91 13.49
C ILE A 114 17.70 -5.39 12.68
N SER A 115 17.06 -6.48 13.11
CA SER A 115 15.96 -7.13 12.39
C SER A 115 14.78 -6.17 12.20
N THR A 116 14.40 -5.43 13.24
CA THR A 116 13.29 -4.47 13.17
C THR A 116 13.65 -3.22 12.36
N SER A 117 14.91 -2.80 12.36
CA SER A 117 15.36 -1.68 11.51
C SER A 117 15.36 -2.06 10.02
N ILE A 118 15.83 -3.27 9.69
CA ILE A 118 15.80 -3.80 8.32
C ILE A 118 14.37 -4.10 7.87
N LEU A 119 13.52 -4.65 8.75
CA LEU A 119 12.11 -4.85 8.45
C LEU A 119 11.40 -3.52 8.21
N GLY A 120 11.68 -2.48 9.01
CA GLY A 120 11.17 -1.13 8.78
C GLY A 120 11.61 -0.54 7.44
N LEU A 121 12.84 -0.81 6.99
CA LEU A 121 13.33 -0.41 5.67
C LEU A 121 12.62 -1.18 4.55
N PHE A 122 12.54 -2.50 4.67
CA PHE A 122 11.94 -3.39 3.69
C PHE A 122 10.44 -3.11 3.55
N TYR A 123 9.69 -3.28 4.64
CA TYR A 123 8.25 -3.16 4.70
C TYR A 123 7.79 -1.71 4.53
N GLY A 124 8.44 -0.76 5.21
CA GLY A 124 8.01 0.64 5.21
C GLY A 124 8.53 1.47 4.03
N GLY A 125 9.69 1.15 3.47
CA GLY A 125 10.33 1.96 2.42
C GLY A 125 10.43 1.27 1.07
N TYR A 126 11.09 0.10 1.04
CA TYR A 126 11.40 -0.60 -0.20
C TYR A 126 10.16 -1.12 -0.93
N LEU A 127 9.24 -1.79 -0.23
CA LEU A 127 8.02 -2.30 -0.86
C LEU A 127 7.12 -1.15 -1.39
N PRO A 128 6.83 -0.08 -0.64
CA PRO A 128 6.06 1.05 -1.18
C PRO A 128 6.76 1.80 -2.33
N SER A 129 8.09 1.71 -2.45
CA SER A 129 8.81 2.33 -3.58
C SER A 129 8.33 1.82 -4.94
N TYR A 130 7.81 0.60 -5.01
CA TYR A 130 7.26 0.04 -6.24
C TYR A 130 6.03 0.79 -6.76
N TRP A 131 5.24 1.43 -5.89
CA TRP A 131 4.16 2.32 -6.33
C TRP A 131 4.72 3.52 -7.12
N ILE A 132 5.84 4.08 -6.66
CA ILE A 132 6.50 5.20 -7.34
C ILE A 132 7.06 4.73 -8.68
N ARG A 133 7.76 3.59 -8.70
CA ARG A 133 8.31 3.01 -9.94
C ARG A 133 7.23 2.70 -10.97
N LEU A 134 6.08 2.18 -10.52
CA LEU A 134 4.90 1.95 -11.36
C LEU A 134 4.41 3.25 -12.02
N ARG A 135 4.60 4.39 -11.35
CA ARG A 135 4.17 5.72 -11.81
C ARG A 135 5.20 6.48 -12.63
N VAL A 136 6.47 6.13 -12.54
CA VAL A 136 7.55 6.70 -13.38
C VAL A 136 7.54 6.07 -14.77
N GLY A 137 7.04 4.84 -14.92
CA GLY A 137 6.78 4.19 -16.21
C GLY A 137 7.48 2.84 -16.38
N PHE A 138 7.03 2.09 -17.37
CA PHE A 138 7.54 0.76 -17.73
C PHE A 138 8.56 0.91 -18.86
N SER A 139 9.82 0.54 -18.60
CA SER A 139 10.90 0.13 -19.53
C SER A 139 12.24 0.87 -19.36
N PRO A 140 13.38 0.18 -19.52
CA PRO A 140 14.70 0.78 -19.68
C PRO A 140 14.88 1.35 -21.10
N GLU A 141 15.56 2.49 -21.19
CA GLU A 141 16.32 3.02 -22.34
C GLU A 141 15.63 3.65 -23.57
N SER A 142 14.32 3.54 -23.79
CA SER A 142 13.73 4.28 -24.94
C SER A 142 12.21 4.51 -24.85
N SER A 143 11.71 4.95 -23.70
CA SER A 143 10.27 5.27 -23.58
C SER A 143 10.07 6.57 -22.80
N PRO A 144 9.28 7.50 -23.34
CA PRO A 144 9.20 8.87 -22.87
C PRO A 144 8.47 8.90 -21.52
N VAL A 145 9.25 9.01 -20.45
CA VAL A 145 8.82 9.76 -19.25
C VAL A 145 8.44 11.22 -19.62
N ALA A 146 8.55 11.61 -20.90
CA ALA A 146 8.18 12.88 -21.51
C ALA A 146 6.89 12.90 -22.38
N MET A 147 6.01 11.88 -22.44
CA MET A 147 4.84 11.93 -23.37
C MET A 147 3.45 11.86 -22.74
N ALA A 148 3.30 12.24 -21.47
CA ALA A 148 2.01 12.76 -21.03
C ALA A 148 2.09 13.82 -19.94
N SER A 149 3.25 14.26 -19.46
CA SER A 149 3.24 15.29 -18.42
C SER A 149 2.78 16.63 -18.99
N ASN A 150 1.61 17.11 -18.57
CA ASN A 150 1.07 18.43 -18.89
C ASN A 150 1.07 19.38 -17.67
N LEU A 151 1.62 18.95 -16.54
CA LEU A 151 1.83 19.77 -15.34
C LEU A 151 3.33 19.87 -14.98
N PRO A 152 3.73 20.92 -14.21
CA PRO A 152 5.07 21.01 -13.62
C PRO A 152 5.41 19.77 -12.78
N LEU A 153 6.71 19.54 -12.52
CA LEU A 153 7.17 18.42 -11.69
C LEU A 153 6.72 17.05 -12.21
N MET A 154 6.65 16.89 -13.54
CA MET A 154 6.29 15.65 -14.22
C MET A 154 4.87 15.17 -13.86
N GLY A 155 3.99 16.10 -13.50
CA GLY A 155 2.60 15.80 -13.20
C GLY A 155 1.76 15.62 -14.46
N TYR A 156 0.58 15.04 -14.27
CA TYR A 156 -0.42 14.74 -15.28
C TYR A 156 -1.80 15.24 -14.83
N TRP A 157 -2.57 15.81 -15.73
CA TRP A 157 -3.99 16.06 -15.55
C TRP A 157 -4.77 15.59 -16.77
N PRO A 158 -5.85 14.80 -16.60
CA PRO A 158 -6.72 14.40 -17.70
C PRO A 158 -7.22 15.59 -18.54
N GLU A 159 -6.95 15.59 -19.84
CA GLU A 159 -7.51 16.59 -20.77
C GLU A 159 -9.01 16.36 -20.99
N SER A 160 -9.44 15.11 -21.02
CA SER A 160 -10.85 14.71 -21.07
C SER A 160 -11.13 13.62 -20.04
N TRP A 161 -12.04 13.89 -19.12
CA TRP A 161 -12.55 12.91 -18.16
C TRP A 161 -13.52 11.90 -18.80
N MET A 162 -13.99 12.19 -20.01
CA MET A 162 -14.96 11.36 -20.74
C MET A 162 -14.28 10.27 -21.57
N GLU A 163 -12.97 10.35 -21.77
CA GLU A 163 -12.20 9.38 -22.55
C GLU A 163 -11.04 8.78 -21.73
N PRO A 164 -11.30 7.90 -20.73
CA PRO A 164 -10.26 7.36 -19.86
C PRO A 164 -9.24 6.47 -20.59
N LYS A 165 -9.51 6.07 -21.84
CA LYS A 165 -8.54 5.36 -22.70
C LYS A 165 -7.33 6.23 -23.07
N LEU A 166 -7.44 7.56 -22.99
CA LEU A 166 -6.34 8.50 -23.24
C LEU A 166 -5.42 8.65 -22.02
N PHE A 167 -5.75 8.05 -20.88
CA PHE A 167 -4.93 8.18 -19.68
C PHE A 167 -3.63 7.39 -19.82
N PRO A 168 -2.52 7.87 -19.21
CA PRO A 168 -1.26 7.14 -19.20
C PRO A 168 -1.44 5.74 -18.62
N ALA A 169 -0.82 4.74 -19.24
CA ALA A 169 -0.89 3.35 -18.77
C ALA A 169 -0.46 3.20 -17.29
N ALA A 170 0.54 3.97 -16.85
CA ALA A 170 0.96 4.02 -15.46
C ALA A 170 -0.16 4.47 -14.50
N LEU A 171 -0.98 5.43 -14.92
CA LEU A 171 -2.12 5.91 -14.15
C LEU A 171 -3.23 4.86 -14.09
N THR A 172 -3.61 4.29 -15.23
CA THR A 172 -4.72 3.33 -15.32
C THR A 172 -4.40 2.04 -14.58
N VAL A 173 -3.17 1.52 -14.66
CA VAL A 173 -2.73 0.34 -13.91
C VAL A 173 -2.72 0.61 -12.40
N THR A 174 -2.29 1.80 -11.98
CA THR A 174 -2.31 2.17 -10.57
C THR A 174 -3.74 2.23 -10.03
N PHE A 175 -4.66 2.83 -10.78
CA PHE A 175 -6.08 2.84 -10.45
C PHE A 175 -6.68 1.44 -10.41
N LEU A 176 -6.35 0.59 -11.39
CA LEU A 176 -6.79 -0.80 -11.42
C LEU A 176 -6.35 -1.54 -10.16
N ALA A 177 -5.09 -1.38 -9.76
CA ALA A 177 -4.54 -2.04 -8.59
C ALA A 177 -5.23 -1.59 -7.29
N PHE A 178 -5.40 -0.28 -7.08
CA PHE A 178 -6.16 0.23 -5.92
C PHE A 178 -7.63 -0.20 -5.97
N GLY A 179 -8.25 -0.22 -7.15
CA GLY A 179 -9.61 -0.72 -7.36
C GLY A 179 -9.75 -2.18 -6.95
N CYS A 180 -8.77 -3.03 -7.27
CA CYS A 180 -8.75 -4.43 -6.85
C CYS A 180 -8.62 -4.57 -5.33
N ILE A 181 -7.75 -3.78 -4.69
CA ILE A 181 -7.61 -3.76 -3.22
C ILE A 181 -8.92 -3.32 -2.56
N TRP A 182 -9.53 -2.23 -3.02
CA TRP A 182 -10.79 -1.75 -2.47
C TRP A 182 -11.93 -2.73 -2.67
N ALA A 183 -12.01 -3.37 -3.84
CA ALA A 183 -12.99 -4.42 -4.10
C ALA A 183 -12.78 -5.63 -3.18
N ALA A 184 -11.52 -6.00 -2.91
CA ALA A 184 -11.21 -7.06 -1.95
C ALA A 184 -11.68 -6.72 -0.54
N ASP A 185 -11.36 -5.53 -0.05
CA ASP A 185 -11.75 -5.08 1.29
C ASP A 185 -13.27 -4.95 1.45
N ILE A 186 -13.94 -4.33 0.47
CA ILE A 186 -15.40 -4.16 0.46
C ILE A 186 -16.09 -5.52 0.37
N GLY A 187 -15.66 -6.37 -0.55
CA GLY A 187 -16.21 -7.72 -0.74
C GLY A 187 -16.05 -8.56 0.53
N ALA A 188 -14.85 -8.55 1.13
CA ALA A 188 -14.59 -9.28 2.36
C ALA A 188 -15.39 -8.76 3.54
N TYR A 189 -15.54 -7.45 3.67
CA TYR A 189 -16.34 -6.85 4.74
C TYR A 189 -17.83 -7.16 4.61
N ILE A 190 -18.43 -6.93 3.44
CA ILE A 190 -19.88 -7.12 3.23
C ILE A 190 -20.23 -8.60 3.37
N MET A 191 -19.54 -9.46 2.64
CA MET A 191 -19.85 -10.89 2.63
C MET A 191 -19.42 -11.57 3.93
N GLY A 192 -18.33 -11.11 4.56
CA GLY A 192 -17.95 -11.57 5.89
C GLY A 192 -18.99 -11.22 6.95
N LYS A 193 -19.64 -10.06 6.86
CA LYS A 193 -20.73 -9.67 7.78
C LYS A 193 -22.01 -10.48 7.57
N TRP A 194 -22.33 -10.84 6.33
CA TRP A 194 -23.58 -11.55 6.00
C TRP A 194 -23.48 -13.07 6.09
N LEU A 195 -22.37 -13.64 5.62
CA LEU A 195 -22.18 -15.08 5.48
C LEU A 195 -21.07 -15.64 6.37
N GLY A 196 -20.27 -14.79 7.01
CA GLY A 196 -19.10 -15.20 7.77
C GLY A 196 -19.45 -16.05 8.99
N LYS A 197 -18.93 -17.27 9.04
CA LYS A 197 -19.09 -18.20 10.15
C LYS A 197 -17.75 -18.67 10.70
N THR A 198 -16.76 -18.84 9.81
CA THR A 198 -15.44 -19.36 10.18
C THR A 198 -14.42 -18.24 10.25
N SER A 199 -13.81 -18.04 11.42
CA SER A 199 -12.70 -17.09 11.61
C SER A 199 -11.49 -17.51 10.77
N LEU A 200 -10.88 -16.53 10.08
CA LEU A 200 -9.73 -16.75 9.21
C LEU A 200 -8.44 -17.00 10.00
N SER A 201 -8.22 -16.25 11.09
CA SER A 201 -7.01 -16.39 11.91
C SER A 201 -7.28 -16.02 13.36
N LEU A 202 -6.46 -16.54 14.27
CA LEU A 202 -6.50 -16.17 15.70
C LEU A 202 -6.05 -14.71 15.92
N ILE A 203 -5.22 -14.19 15.00
CA ILE A 203 -4.66 -12.83 15.06
C ILE A 203 -5.74 -11.78 14.74
N SER A 204 -6.67 -12.11 13.83
CA SER A 204 -7.79 -11.24 13.44
C SER A 204 -9.13 -12.00 13.44
N PRO A 205 -9.74 -12.20 14.63
CA PRO A 205 -10.96 -13.02 14.77
C PRO A 205 -12.19 -12.49 14.03
N LYS A 206 -12.16 -11.22 13.62
CA LYS A 206 -13.26 -10.57 12.89
C LYS A 206 -13.23 -10.87 11.39
N LYS A 207 -12.09 -11.32 10.86
CA LYS A 207 -11.98 -11.71 9.46
C LYS A 207 -12.44 -13.15 9.31
N THR A 208 -13.24 -13.41 8.28
CA THR A 208 -13.81 -14.73 8.04
C THR A 208 -13.27 -15.33 6.75
N VAL A 209 -13.25 -16.67 6.68
CA VAL A 209 -12.83 -17.41 5.49
C VAL A 209 -13.77 -17.10 4.33
N GLU A 210 -15.08 -17.06 4.58
CA GLU A 210 -16.08 -16.75 3.58
C GLU A 210 -15.91 -15.31 3.07
N GLY A 211 -15.72 -14.34 3.96
CA GLY A 211 -15.43 -12.96 3.57
C GLY A 211 -14.18 -12.90 2.69
N SER A 212 -13.09 -13.53 3.10
CA SER A 212 -11.83 -13.54 2.34
C SER A 212 -11.99 -14.11 0.93
N PHE A 213 -12.75 -15.19 0.78
CA PHE A 213 -13.08 -15.77 -0.52
C PHE A 213 -13.82 -14.78 -1.43
N PHE A 214 -14.87 -14.12 -0.91
CA PHE A 214 -15.61 -13.12 -1.69
C PHE A 214 -14.81 -11.84 -1.95
N GLY A 215 -13.90 -11.46 -1.06
CA GLY A 215 -12.94 -10.38 -1.32
C GLY A 215 -12.05 -10.70 -2.51
N ILE A 216 -11.47 -11.90 -2.55
CA ILE A 216 -10.66 -12.37 -3.68
C ILE A 216 -11.48 -12.37 -4.97
N LEU A 217 -12.74 -12.85 -4.94
CA LEU A 217 -13.63 -12.80 -6.11
C LEU A 217 -13.91 -11.36 -6.57
N GLY A 218 -14.11 -10.42 -5.64
CA GLY A 218 -14.27 -9.00 -5.97
C GLY A 218 -13.04 -8.41 -6.66
N SER A 219 -11.85 -8.75 -6.17
CA SER A 219 -10.57 -8.38 -6.80
C SER A 219 -10.43 -8.97 -8.21
N ILE A 220 -10.78 -10.24 -8.40
CA ILE A 220 -10.80 -10.91 -9.71
C ILE A 220 -11.73 -10.20 -10.68
N ALA A 221 -12.96 -9.90 -10.27
CA ALA A 221 -13.93 -9.22 -11.13
C ALA A 221 -13.43 -7.85 -11.61
N VAL A 222 -12.83 -7.05 -10.71
CA VAL A 222 -12.25 -5.75 -11.08
C VAL A 222 -11.03 -5.90 -11.99
N ALA A 223 -10.16 -6.87 -11.71
CA ALA A 223 -8.98 -7.15 -12.52
C ALA A 223 -9.33 -7.63 -13.93
N GLU A 224 -10.32 -8.51 -14.09
CA GLU A 224 -10.82 -8.97 -15.40
C GLU A 224 -11.44 -7.83 -16.20
N LEU A 225 -12.29 -7.00 -15.58
CA LEU A 225 -12.86 -5.82 -16.23
C LEU A 225 -11.77 -4.82 -16.65
N GLY A 226 -10.76 -4.63 -15.81
CA GLY A 226 -9.60 -3.78 -16.12
C GLY A 226 -8.74 -4.33 -17.25
N ALA A 227 -8.43 -5.63 -17.24
CA ALA A 227 -7.65 -6.29 -18.29
C ALA A 227 -8.39 -6.25 -19.63
N TRP A 228 -9.71 -6.46 -19.64
CA TRP A 228 -10.56 -6.28 -20.81
C TRP A 228 -10.53 -4.83 -21.31
N TYR A 229 -10.70 -3.86 -20.41
CA TYR A 229 -10.72 -2.44 -20.77
C TYR A 229 -9.39 -1.93 -21.33
N LEU A 230 -8.27 -2.44 -20.81
CA LEU A 230 -6.91 -2.09 -21.22
C LEU A 230 -6.41 -2.91 -22.42
N ASP A 231 -7.27 -3.73 -23.02
CA ASP A 231 -6.97 -4.55 -24.19
C ASP A 231 -5.73 -5.46 -23.97
N TRP A 232 -5.61 -6.06 -22.77
CA TRP A 232 -4.48 -6.94 -22.42
C TRP A 232 -4.56 -8.29 -23.16
N PRO A 233 -3.41 -8.91 -23.51
CA PRO A 233 -3.39 -10.25 -24.09
C PRO A 233 -4.02 -11.26 -23.12
N TYR A 234 -4.82 -12.18 -23.67
CA TYR A 234 -5.55 -13.19 -22.89
C TYR A 234 -6.24 -12.60 -21.65
N TRP A 235 -6.99 -11.49 -21.83
CA TRP A 235 -7.50 -10.65 -20.75
C TRP A 235 -8.22 -11.42 -19.63
N GLN A 236 -8.92 -12.52 -19.94
CA GLN A 236 -9.55 -13.37 -18.94
C GLN A 236 -8.50 -14.00 -18.01
N LEU A 237 -7.43 -14.56 -18.58
CA LEU A 237 -6.37 -15.21 -17.84
C LEU A 237 -5.49 -14.20 -17.10
N THR A 238 -5.10 -13.11 -17.77
CA THR A 238 -4.27 -12.08 -17.14
C THR A 238 -5.02 -11.33 -16.03
N GLY A 239 -6.30 -11.03 -16.24
CA GLY A 239 -7.18 -10.47 -15.22
C GLY A 239 -7.39 -11.41 -14.03
N LEU A 240 -7.69 -12.69 -14.29
CA LEU A 240 -7.84 -13.71 -13.24
C LEU A 240 -6.58 -13.83 -12.37
N ILE A 241 -5.40 -13.95 -12.98
CA ILE A 241 -4.13 -14.09 -12.26
C ILE A 241 -3.85 -12.81 -11.46
N LEU A 242 -3.98 -11.63 -12.06
CA LEU A 242 -3.73 -10.37 -11.37
C LEU A 242 -4.66 -10.20 -10.16
N GLY A 243 -5.97 -10.40 -10.35
CA GLY A 243 -6.97 -10.23 -9.31
C GLY A 243 -6.83 -11.24 -8.18
N LEU A 244 -6.50 -12.50 -8.49
CA LEU A 244 -6.21 -13.53 -7.50
C LEU A 244 -4.99 -13.14 -6.66
N LEU A 245 -3.90 -12.72 -7.32
CA LEU A 245 -2.68 -12.30 -6.65
C LEU A 245 -2.89 -11.08 -5.75
N ILE A 246 -3.54 -10.03 -6.24
CA ILE A 246 -3.85 -8.83 -5.45
C ILE A 246 -4.77 -9.18 -4.27
N GLY A 247 -5.80 -10.01 -4.48
CA GLY A 247 -6.74 -10.40 -3.45
C GLY A 247 -6.07 -11.17 -2.30
N ILE A 248 -5.16 -12.10 -2.62
CA ILE A 248 -4.41 -12.85 -1.59
C ILE A 248 -3.41 -11.94 -0.87
N VAL A 249 -2.67 -11.12 -1.62
CA VAL A 249 -1.57 -10.32 -1.05
C VAL A 249 -2.10 -9.14 -0.22
N SER A 250 -3.22 -8.53 -0.61
CA SER A 250 -3.88 -7.51 0.22
C SER A 250 -4.32 -8.07 1.57
N LEU A 251 -4.93 -9.27 1.58
CA LEU A 251 -5.29 -9.97 2.81
C LEU A 251 -4.06 -10.28 3.67
N LEU A 252 -2.97 -10.72 3.05
CA LEU A 252 -1.70 -10.97 3.74
C LEU A 252 -1.13 -9.70 4.39
N GLY A 253 -1.21 -8.56 3.71
CA GLY A 253 -0.76 -7.26 4.23
C GLY A 253 -1.46 -6.87 5.53
N ASP A 254 -2.79 -6.88 5.53
CA ASP A 254 -3.59 -6.56 6.72
C ASP A 254 -3.38 -7.59 7.86
N LEU A 255 -3.24 -8.88 7.53
CA LEU A 255 -2.89 -9.89 8.55
C LEU A 255 -1.50 -9.68 9.16
N THR A 256 -0.53 -9.26 8.34
CA THR A 256 0.84 -8.97 8.79
C THR A 256 0.85 -7.77 9.75
N GLU A 257 0.10 -6.73 9.43
CA GLU A 257 -0.01 -5.55 10.28
C GLU A 257 -0.79 -5.84 11.57
N SER A 258 -1.89 -6.58 11.46
CA SER A 258 -2.62 -7.13 12.61
C SER A 258 -1.71 -7.94 13.52
N MET A 259 -0.83 -8.79 12.97
CA MET A 259 0.14 -9.57 13.73
C MET A 259 1.11 -8.67 14.50
N MET A 260 1.68 -7.65 13.86
CA MET A 260 2.60 -6.70 14.51
C MET A 260 1.91 -5.96 15.67
N LYS A 261 0.65 -5.54 15.51
CA LYS A 261 -0.12 -4.87 16.57
C LYS A 261 -0.35 -5.79 17.78
N ARG A 262 -0.77 -7.03 17.52
CA ARG A 262 -0.99 -8.03 18.59
C ARG A 262 0.29 -8.36 19.34
N ASP A 263 1.41 -8.52 18.62
CA ASP A 263 2.70 -8.76 19.25
C ASP A 263 3.14 -7.56 20.11
N ALA A 264 2.91 -6.33 19.65
CA ALA A 264 3.17 -5.10 20.39
C ALA A 264 2.20 -4.84 21.56
N GLY A 265 1.17 -5.67 21.76
CA GLY A 265 0.18 -5.51 22.83
C GLY A 265 -0.78 -4.33 22.63
N VAL A 266 -0.81 -3.73 21.44
CA VAL A 266 -1.69 -2.60 21.11
C VAL A 266 -2.73 -3.00 20.08
N LYS A 267 -3.84 -2.26 20.01
CA LYS A 267 -4.92 -2.54 19.06
C LYS A 267 -4.81 -1.72 17.77
N ASP A 268 -4.38 -0.47 17.88
CA ASP A 268 -4.24 0.48 16.77
C ASP A 268 -2.76 0.90 16.69
N SER A 269 -2.21 1.05 15.48
CA SER A 269 -0.79 1.39 15.26
C SER A 269 -0.45 2.85 15.60
N GLY A 270 -1.47 3.71 15.63
CA GLY A 270 -1.34 5.12 16.01
C GLY A 270 -2.69 5.81 16.24
N GLN A 271 -2.64 7.09 16.62
CA GLN A 271 -3.81 7.98 16.75
C GLN A 271 -3.66 9.22 15.86
N LEU A 272 -2.80 9.14 14.84
CA LEU A 272 -2.36 10.29 14.06
C LEU A 272 -3.51 10.90 13.26
N ILE A 273 -4.49 10.10 12.85
CA ILE A 273 -5.74 10.58 12.26
C ILE A 273 -6.89 10.45 13.29
N PRO A 274 -7.44 11.57 13.80
CA PRO A 274 -8.54 11.56 14.75
C PRO A 274 -9.73 10.70 14.27
N GLY A 275 -9.96 9.60 14.99
CA GLY A 275 -11.05 8.66 14.72
C GLY A 275 -10.89 7.72 13.52
N HIS A 276 -9.69 7.63 12.92
CA HIS A 276 -9.38 6.75 11.78
C HIS A 276 -8.28 5.71 12.03
N GLY A 277 -7.61 5.78 13.18
CA GLY A 277 -6.47 4.91 13.50
C GLY A 277 -5.15 5.50 13.02
N GLY A 278 -4.15 4.62 12.88
CA GLY A 278 -2.86 4.96 12.31
C GLY A 278 -2.87 5.06 10.79
N ILE A 279 -1.86 5.72 10.24
CA ILE A 279 -1.55 5.62 8.80
C ILE A 279 -1.19 4.17 8.47
N LEU A 280 -0.44 3.48 9.32
CA LEU A 280 -0.05 2.10 9.07
C LEU A 280 -1.28 1.16 8.93
N ASP A 281 -2.32 1.39 9.74
CA ASP A 281 -3.62 0.67 9.67
C ASP A 281 -4.37 0.85 8.33
N ARG A 282 -3.99 1.84 7.53
CA ARG A 282 -4.66 2.17 6.25
C ARG A 282 -3.84 1.76 5.04
N THR A 283 -2.61 1.32 5.29
CA THR A 283 -1.60 1.16 4.26
C THR A 283 -1.04 -0.26 4.19
N ASP A 284 -1.39 -1.07 5.18
CA ASP A 284 -1.11 -2.48 5.36
C ASP A 284 -1.40 -3.33 4.11
N SER A 285 -2.57 -3.21 3.52
CA SER A 285 -3.01 -4.02 2.37
C SER A 285 -2.22 -3.73 1.10
N TYR A 286 -1.76 -2.49 0.88
CA TYR A 286 -1.13 -2.13 -0.39
C TYR A 286 0.40 -2.27 -0.39
N VAL A 287 1.04 -2.41 0.78
CA VAL A 287 2.51 -2.49 0.89
C VAL A 287 3.04 -3.65 0.06
N PHE A 288 2.49 -4.85 0.26
CA PHE A 288 2.92 -6.04 -0.50
C PHE A 288 2.36 -6.09 -1.92
N THR A 289 1.24 -5.41 -2.20
CA THR A 289 0.64 -5.37 -3.53
C THR A 289 1.50 -4.59 -4.54
N ALA A 290 2.19 -3.55 -4.10
CA ALA A 290 3.01 -2.68 -4.96
C ALA A 290 4.02 -3.43 -5.84
N PRO A 291 4.96 -4.24 -5.29
CA PRO A 291 5.92 -4.98 -6.10
C PRO A 291 5.25 -6.02 -7.00
N LEU A 292 4.16 -6.64 -6.53
CA LEU A 292 3.46 -7.66 -7.29
C LEU A 292 2.89 -7.08 -8.58
N VAL A 293 2.17 -5.95 -8.48
CA VAL A 293 1.60 -5.26 -9.64
C VAL A 293 2.70 -4.77 -10.57
N TYR A 294 3.77 -4.21 -10.00
CA TYR A 294 4.91 -3.75 -10.78
C TYR A 294 5.54 -4.87 -11.62
N TYR A 295 5.85 -6.03 -11.02
CA TYR A 295 6.43 -7.16 -11.73
C TYR A 295 5.42 -7.87 -12.64
N PHE A 296 4.14 -7.91 -12.27
CA PHE A 296 3.11 -8.44 -13.16
C PHE A 296 3.10 -7.67 -14.49
N VAL A 297 3.15 -6.33 -14.44
CA VAL A 297 3.07 -5.50 -15.66
C VAL A 297 4.42 -5.34 -16.36
N THR A 298 5.55 -5.29 -15.64
CA THR A 298 6.89 -5.17 -16.25
C THR A 298 7.45 -6.49 -16.78
N LEU A 299 7.15 -7.61 -16.13
CA LEU A 299 7.79 -8.89 -16.41
C LEU A 299 6.80 -9.90 -17.01
N LEU A 300 5.66 -10.13 -16.36
CA LEU A 300 4.73 -11.19 -16.79
C LEU A 300 3.96 -10.80 -18.05
N LEU A 301 3.35 -9.62 -18.06
CA LEU A 301 2.49 -9.16 -19.16
C LEU A 301 3.23 -9.08 -20.51
N PRO A 302 4.48 -8.58 -20.59
CA PRO A 302 5.23 -8.55 -21.85
C PRO A 302 5.61 -9.94 -22.37
N LEU A 303 5.73 -10.96 -21.51
CA LEU A 303 6.02 -12.34 -21.93
C LEU A 303 4.84 -13.01 -22.64
N LEU A 304 3.63 -12.45 -22.53
CA LEU A 304 2.39 -12.96 -23.11
C LEU A 304 1.99 -12.24 -24.41
N ARG A 305 2.79 -11.26 -24.85
CA ARG A 305 2.58 -10.50 -26.08
C ARG A 305 3.20 -11.18 -27.30
#